data_AF-A0A955P6Y1-F1
#
_entry.id   AF-A0A955P6Y1-F1
#
_cell.length_a   1.000
_cell.length_b   1.000
_cell.length_c   1.000
_cell.angle_alpha   90.00
_cell.angle_beta   90.00
_cell.angle_gamma   90.00
#
_symmetry.space_group_name_H-M   'P 1'
#
loop_
_entity.id
_entity.type
_entity.pdbx_description
1 polymer ?
#
loop_
_entity_poly.entity_id
_entity_poly.type
_entity_poly.pdbx_seq_one_letter_code
_entity_poly.pdbx_strand_id
1 'polypeptide(L)'
;MISLHSLYHLRFPDDLRNILIGALLTVILVPAFASFAVSEDNGLAEVRATYDRLHSKLIESQDEKPIDNVQGSIAWGSSYQLDSYVSMYQATGDTVYLDHFLRLADRVLAARADKSGELDFRGRLTFGWLSGGHYTYGKPVVLKDSDGNPSVQIQTIGNSYNDKVSIEIIAGATAASFTVKCIDHRNPDQPKETLFRDLTMETAVREVNPKEGEPRLIQLKRIGDRPPAPIGPFIPETQLMTFHGHHTGRILTPMARFCDLVLSNDDLVNYREKAEEYLLEIRISMAEHDQFFVESDDWGYTIFERGSPFWCDGVPEPHNTMACSGSTYIH
;
A
#
# COMPACT_ATOMS: atom_id res chain seq x y z
N MET A 1 0.44 23.60 -30.86
CA MET A 1 1.87 23.30 -30.73
C MET A 1 2.47 24.33 -29.78
N ILE A 2 2.60 24.01 -28.50
CA ILE A 2 3.18 24.91 -27.50
C ILE A 2 4.68 24.64 -27.47
N SER A 3 5.51 25.68 -27.61
CA SER A 3 6.97 25.51 -27.69
C SER A 3 7.56 25.19 -26.31
N LEU A 4 8.60 24.35 -26.28
CA LEU A 4 9.35 23.95 -25.07
C LEU A 4 9.91 25.13 -24.26
N HIS A 5 9.93 26.35 -24.81
CA HIS A 5 10.41 27.53 -24.12
C HIS A 5 9.39 28.12 -23.11
N SER A 6 8.11 27.73 -23.20
CA SER A 6 7.04 28.31 -22.35
C SER A 6 6.85 27.59 -20.99
N LEU A 7 7.58 26.50 -20.74
CA LEU A 7 7.51 25.73 -19.48
C LEU A 7 8.50 26.20 -18.40
N TYR A 8 9.40 27.15 -18.71
CA TYR A 8 10.47 27.57 -17.80
C TYR A 8 10.06 28.58 -16.71
N HIS A 9 8.79 29.01 -16.66
CA HIS A 9 8.31 30.03 -15.71
C HIS A 9 7.27 29.55 -14.69
N LEU A 10 6.96 28.25 -14.64
CA LEU A 10 6.12 27.69 -13.58
C LEU A 10 7.00 27.32 -12.39
N ARG A 11 6.89 28.06 -11.27
CA ARG A 11 7.52 27.72 -10.00
C ARG A 11 6.79 26.53 -9.38
N PHE A 12 7.40 25.36 -9.42
CA PHE A 12 7.00 24.20 -8.62
C PHE A 12 7.92 24.06 -7.39
N PRO A 13 7.43 23.52 -6.26
CA PRO A 13 8.27 23.13 -5.13
C PRO A 13 9.30 22.07 -5.55
N ASP A 14 10.51 22.12 -4.99
CA ASP A 14 11.66 21.30 -5.40
C ASP A 14 11.41 19.77 -5.34
N ASP A 15 10.43 19.31 -4.55
CA ASP A 15 10.10 17.90 -4.38
C ASP A 15 9.38 17.27 -5.60
N LEU A 16 8.76 18.08 -6.46
CA LEU A 16 8.09 17.62 -7.70
C LEU A 16 9.05 17.48 -8.88
N ARG A 17 10.26 18.06 -8.77
CA ARG A 17 11.26 18.06 -9.84
C ARG A 17 11.91 16.68 -10.04
N ASN A 18 11.99 15.87 -8.98
CA ASN A 18 12.55 14.52 -9.06
C ASN A 18 11.56 13.48 -9.61
N ILE A 19 10.25 13.74 -9.51
CA ILE A 19 9.19 12.87 -10.05
C ILE A 19 9.05 13.08 -11.57
N LEU A 20 9.26 14.31 -12.06
CA LEU A 20 9.15 14.63 -13.50
C LEU A 20 10.40 14.26 -14.32
N ILE A 21 11.59 14.19 -13.73
CA ILE A 21 12.81 13.77 -14.43
C ILE A 21 12.85 12.24 -14.65
N GLY A 22 12.16 11.46 -13.80
CA GLY A 22 11.98 10.02 -14.00
C GLY A 22 11.01 9.65 -15.14
N ALA A 23 10.10 10.55 -15.51
CA ALA A 23 9.06 10.32 -16.51
C ALA A 23 9.42 10.80 -17.93
N LEU A 24 10.58 11.44 -18.13
CA LEU A 24 10.94 12.09 -19.41
C LEU A 24 12.10 11.41 -20.19
N LEU A 25 12.53 10.21 -19.77
CA LEU A 25 13.58 9.43 -20.45
C LEU A 25 13.03 8.24 -21.26
N THR A 26 11.73 8.22 -21.54
CA THR A 26 11.12 7.28 -22.46
C THR A 26 10.75 8.05 -23.74
N VAL A 27 11.07 7.48 -24.90
CA VAL A 27 10.94 8.03 -26.27
C VAL A 27 12.22 8.73 -26.76
N ILE A 28 13.10 7.98 -27.44
CA ILE A 28 13.22 7.90 -28.91
C ILE A 28 14.27 6.82 -29.20
N LEU A 29 13.86 5.69 -29.76
CA LEU A 29 14.64 4.91 -30.73
C LEU A 29 13.65 3.98 -31.44
N VAL A 30 13.19 4.44 -32.61
CA VAL A 30 12.47 3.62 -33.58
C VAL A 30 13.50 2.69 -34.22
N PRO A 31 13.41 1.36 -34.09
CA PRO A 31 14.14 0.48 -34.99
C PRO A 31 13.34 0.34 -36.29
N ALA A 32 14.04 0.50 -37.40
CA ALA A 32 13.54 0.21 -38.73
C ALA A 32 12.94 -1.20 -38.79
N PHE A 33 11.71 -1.30 -39.31
CA PHE A 33 11.05 -2.57 -39.60
C PHE A 33 11.84 -3.35 -40.65
N ALA A 34 12.59 -4.36 -40.20
CA ALA A 34 12.93 -5.50 -41.03
C ALA A 34 11.82 -6.54 -40.83
N SER A 35 11.09 -6.87 -41.91
CA SER A 35 10.17 -8.00 -41.92
C SER A 35 10.96 -9.29 -41.66
N PHE A 36 10.91 -9.77 -40.42
CA PHE A 36 11.16 -11.17 -40.12
C PHE A 36 9.81 -11.86 -40.06
N ALA A 37 9.53 -12.72 -41.04
CA ALA A 37 8.55 -13.77 -40.84
C ALA A 37 9.14 -14.74 -39.81
N VAL A 38 8.99 -14.40 -38.53
CA VAL A 38 9.12 -15.36 -37.43
C VAL A 38 7.99 -16.36 -37.64
N SER A 39 8.31 -17.64 -37.83
CA SER A 39 7.29 -18.69 -37.75
C SER A 39 6.63 -18.57 -36.38
N GLU A 40 5.32 -18.30 -36.33
CA GLU A 40 4.57 -18.04 -35.08
C GLU A 40 4.87 -19.06 -33.97
N ASP A 41 5.09 -20.33 -34.33
CA ASP A 41 5.43 -21.42 -33.39
C ASP A 41 6.75 -21.23 -32.62
N ASN A 42 7.79 -20.68 -33.25
CA ASN A 42 9.09 -20.51 -32.58
C ASN A 42 9.08 -19.33 -31.59
N GLY A 43 8.26 -18.31 -31.87
CA GLY A 43 8.14 -17.14 -30.99
C GLY A 43 7.43 -17.48 -29.67
N LEU A 44 6.36 -18.27 -29.73
CA LEU A 44 5.57 -18.63 -28.54
C LEU A 44 6.36 -19.55 -27.59
N ALA A 45 7.11 -20.51 -28.13
CA ALA A 45 7.98 -21.38 -27.35
C ALA A 45 9.09 -20.60 -26.61
N GLU A 46 9.68 -19.59 -27.26
CA GLU A 46 10.70 -18.74 -26.66
C GLU A 46 10.12 -17.83 -25.56
N VAL A 47 8.94 -17.25 -25.78
CA VAL A 47 8.21 -16.46 -24.77
C VAL A 47 7.92 -17.32 -23.53
N ARG A 48 7.39 -18.52 -23.74
CA ARG A 48 7.16 -19.50 -22.66
C ARG A 48 8.43 -19.81 -21.89
N ALA A 49 9.49 -20.26 -22.58
CA ALA A 49 10.74 -20.63 -21.93
C ALA A 49 11.36 -19.46 -21.14
N THR A 50 11.22 -18.23 -21.66
CA THR A 50 11.68 -17.02 -20.98
C THR A 50 10.86 -16.75 -19.72
N TYR A 51 9.52 -16.83 -19.81
CA TYR A 51 8.63 -16.66 -18.68
C TYR A 51 8.93 -17.71 -17.60
N ASP A 52 8.95 -19.00 -17.95
CA ASP A 52 9.18 -20.11 -17.04
C ASP A 52 10.52 -19.99 -16.30
N ARG A 53 11.57 -19.53 -16.99
CA ARG A 53 12.90 -19.29 -16.39
C ARG A 53 12.92 -18.12 -15.39
N LEU A 54 12.17 -17.05 -15.66
CA LEU A 54 12.02 -15.94 -14.71
C LEU A 54 11.14 -16.36 -13.53
N HIS A 55 10.12 -17.16 -13.83
CA HIS A 55 9.08 -17.57 -12.91
C HIS A 55 9.54 -18.62 -11.90
N SER A 56 10.35 -19.61 -12.31
CA SER A 56 10.88 -20.64 -11.41
C SER A 56 11.66 -20.04 -10.23
N LYS A 57 12.46 -19.02 -10.50
CA LYS A 57 13.20 -18.26 -9.47
C LYS A 57 12.29 -17.55 -8.47
N LEU A 58 11.09 -17.16 -8.90
CA LEU A 58 10.11 -16.49 -8.05
C LEU A 58 9.41 -17.48 -7.12
N ILE A 59 8.89 -18.60 -7.68
CA ILE A 59 8.19 -19.65 -6.92
C ILE A 59 9.06 -20.22 -5.81
N GLU A 60 10.29 -20.62 -6.13
CA GLU A 60 11.23 -21.24 -5.18
C GLU A 60 11.44 -20.39 -3.92
N SER A 61 11.22 -19.07 -4.01
CA SER A 61 11.40 -18.13 -2.90
C SER A 61 10.13 -17.78 -2.12
N GLN A 62 8.93 -18.09 -2.66
CA GLN A 62 7.66 -17.55 -2.20
C GLN A 62 6.65 -18.58 -1.71
N ASP A 63 6.70 -19.85 -2.14
CA ASP A 63 5.64 -20.82 -1.81
C ASP A 63 5.56 -21.23 -0.34
N GLU A 64 6.63 -21.04 0.43
CA GLU A 64 6.68 -21.39 1.86
C GLU A 64 6.38 -20.22 2.81
N LYS A 65 6.26 -18.99 2.29
CA LYS A 65 6.10 -17.80 3.15
C LYS A 65 4.62 -17.43 3.31
N PRO A 66 4.16 -17.12 4.53
CA PRO A 66 2.90 -16.41 4.72
C PRO A 66 2.89 -15.14 3.85
N ILE A 67 1.74 -14.84 3.26
CA ILE A 67 1.56 -13.59 2.52
C ILE A 67 0.62 -12.68 3.30
N ASP A 68 0.96 -11.40 3.33
CA ASP A 68 0.16 -10.34 3.91
C ASP A 68 0.21 -9.12 2.99
N ASN A 69 -0.64 -8.12 3.27
CA ASN A 69 -0.66 -6.86 2.54
C ASN A 69 -0.24 -5.66 3.41
N VAL A 70 0.43 -5.90 4.55
CA VAL A 70 0.82 -4.85 5.51
C VAL A 70 1.69 -3.81 4.80
N GLN A 71 2.65 -4.29 4.00
CA GLN A 71 3.54 -3.46 3.18
C GLN A 71 3.08 -3.41 1.71
N GLY A 72 1.80 -3.66 1.43
CA GLY A 72 1.25 -3.62 0.07
C GLY A 72 1.73 -4.76 -0.84
N SER A 73 2.35 -5.82 -0.31
CA SER A 73 2.96 -6.90 -1.08
C SER A 73 1.99 -7.67 -1.97
N ILE A 74 0.75 -7.87 -1.52
CA ILE A 74 -0.27 -8.53 -2.36
C ILE A 74 -0.70 -7.58 -3.48
N ALA A 75 -1.00 -6.33 -3.14
CA ALA A 75 -1.44 -5.32 -4.11
C ALA A 75 -0.36 -4.98 -5.15
N TRP A 76 0.91 -4.91 -4.78
CA TRP A 76 2.01 -4.50 -5.68
C TRP A 76 2.90 -5.64 -6.15
N GLY A 77 2.65 -6.86 -5.69
CA GLY A 77 3.42 -8.05 -6.04
C GLY A 77 2.51 -9.16 -6.57
N SER A 78 1.77 -9.81 -5.67
CA SER A 78 0.96 -11.00 -6.02
C SER A 78 -0.10 -10.72 -7.08
N SER A 79 -0.71 -9.52 -7.11
CA SER A 79 -1.70 -9.19 -8.14
C SER A 79 -1.11 -9.22 -9.55
N TYR A 80 0.13 -8.78 -9.74
CA TYR A 80 0.80 -8.82 -11.03
C TYR A 80 1.16 -10.25 -11.45
N GLN A 81 1.49 -11.12 -10.49
CA GLN A 81 1.71 -12.55 -10.76
C GLN A 81 0.41 -13.24 -11.18
N LEU A 82 -0.69 -12.97 -10.47
CA LEU A 82 -2.01 -13.49 -10.84
C LEU A 82 -2.39 -13.05 -12.26
N ASP A 83 -2.20 -11.77 -12.58
CA ASP A 83 -2.48 -11.21 -13.91
C ASP A 83 -1.63 -11.85 -15.01
N SER A 84 -0.35 -12.10 -14.72
CA SER A 84 0.57 -12.72 -15.68
C SER A 84 0.23 -14.18 -15.95
N TYR A 85 -0.28 -14.94 -14.98
CA TYR A 85 -0.73 -16.31 -15.22
C TYR A 85 -1.94 -16.39 -16.15
N VAL A 86 -2.94 -15.55 -15.95
CA VAL A 86 -4.10 -15.48 -16.86
C VAL A 86 -3.62 -15.13 -18.27
N SER A 87 -2.71 -14.16 -18.39
CA SER A 87 -2.16 -13.72 -19.67
C SER A 87 -1.33 -14.82 -20.35
N MET A 88 -0.54 -15.60 -19.59
CA MET A 88 0.24 -16.72 -20.12
C MET A 88 -0.66 -17.87 -20.60
N TYR A 89 -1.74 -18.17 -19.89
CA TYR A 89 -2.73 -19.11 -20.39
C TYR A 89 -3.37 -18.60 -21.69
N GLN A 90 -3.82 -17.34 -21.73
CA GLN A 90 -4.43 -16.77 -22.94
C GLN A 90 -3.48 -16.79 -24.15
N ALA A 91 -2.17 -16.63 -23.91
CA ALA A 91 -1.17 -16.67 -24.97
C ALA A 91 -0.81 -18.09 -25.45
N THR A 92 -0.82 -19.07 -24.54
CA THR A 92 -0.24 -20.41 -24.81
C THR A 92 -1.24 -21.55 -24.85
N GLY A 93 -2.42 -21.38 -24.25
CA GLY A 93 -3.37 -22.43 -23.97
C GLY A 93 -2.93 -23.42 -22.89
N ASP A 94 -1.77 -23.24 -22.25
CA ASP A 94 -1.25 -24.18 -21.25
C ASP A 94 -1.88 -23.94 -19.87
N THR A 95 -2.66 -24.90 -19.40
CA THR A 95 -3.40 -24.82 -18.14
C THR A 95 -2.52 -24.83 -16.90
N VAL A 96 -1.23 -25.16 -17.03
CA VAL A 96 -0.29 -25.10 -15.89
C VAL A 96 -0.28 -23.71 -15.24
N TYR A 97 -0.45 -22.64 -16.04
CA TYR A 97 -0.51 -21.27 -15.52
C TYR A 97 -1.78 -21.01 -14.72
N LEU A 98 -2.91 -21.62 -15.09
CA LEU A 98 -4.14 -21.55 -14.29
C LEU A 98 -3.98 -22.32 -12.97
N ASP A 99 -3.20 -23.41 -12.95
CA ASP A 99 -2.90 -24.11 -11.69
C ASP A 99 -2.02 -23.26 -10.76
N HIS A 100 -1.03 -22.55 -11.31
CA HIS A 100 -0.25 -21.55 -10.56
C HIS A 100 -1.13 -20.41 -10.05
N PHE A 101 -2.09 -19.97 -10.88
CA PHE A 101 -3.09 -18.97 -10.49
C PHE A 101 -3.88 -19.41 -9.27
N LEU A 102 -4.49 -20.60 -9.28
CA LEU A 102 -5.31 -21.09 -8.17
C LEU A 102 -4.52 -21.14 -6.85
N ARG A 103 -3.29 -21.67 -6.88
CA ARG A 103 -2.43 -21.75 -5.69
C ARG A 103 -2.15 -20.39 -5.07
N LEU A 104 -1.86 -19.39 -5.90
CA LEU A 104 -1.60 -18.03 -5.40
C LEU A 104 -2.90 -17.33 -4.98
N ALA A 105 -3.98 -17.48 -5.75
CA ALA A 105 -5.27 -16.85 -5.47
C ALA A 105 -5.86 -17.34 -4.13
N ASP A 106 -5.79 -18.63 -3.85
CA ASP A 106 -6.23 -19.21 -2.57
C ASP A 106 -5.46 -18.63 -1.39
N ARG A 107 -4.13 -18.50 -1.53
CA ARG A 107 -3.29 -17.86 -0.49
C ARG A 107 -3.65 -16.40 -0.31
N VAL A 108 -3.94 -15.69 -1.40
CA VAL A 108 -4.32 -14.27 -1.36
C VAL A 108 -5.64 -14.13 -0.63
N LEU A 109 -6.65 -14.93 -0.96
CA LEU A 109 -7.94 -14.92 -0.27
C LEU A 109 -7.81 -15.30 1.22
N ALA A 110 -6.95 -16.27 1.56
CA ALA A 110 -6.68 -16.63 2.95
C ALA A 110 -6.06 -15.48 3.77
N ALA A 111 -5.38 -14.53 3.12
CA ALA A 111 -4.81 -13.35 3.77
C ALA A 111 -5.80 -12.17 3.93
N ARG A 112 -7.05 -12.32 3.47
CA ARG A 112 -8.10 -11.29 3.66
C ARG A 112 -8.51 -11.22 5.13
N ALA A 113 -8.84 -10.03 5.63
CA ALA A 113 -8.96 -9.79 7.07
C ALA A 113 -10.01 -10.70 7.76
N ASP A 114 -11.18 -10.91 7.15
CA ASP A 114 -12.22 -11.83 7.63
C ASP A 114 -11.77 -13.31 7.68
N LYS A 115 -10.81 -13.70 6.84
CA LYS A 115 -10.28 -15.07 6.76
C LYS A 115 -9.09 -15.28 7.70
N SER A 116 -8.21 -14.28 7.84
CA SER A 116 -7.06 -14.32 8.75
C SER A 116 -7.42 -14.02 10.21
N GLY A 117 -8.58 -13.39 10.44
CA GLY A 117 -9.02 -12.96 11.77
C GLY A 117 -8.37 -11.66 12.24
N GLU A 118 -7.67 -10.95 11.36
CA GLU A 118 -7.03 -9.68 11.69
C GLU A 118 -8.06 -8.54 11.71
N LEU A 119 -7.97 -7.70 12.76
CA LEU A 119 -8.85 -6.56 12.93
C LEU A 119 -8.22 -5.30 12.36
N ASP A 120 -9.04 -4.46 11.74
CA ASP A 120 -8.66 -3.12 11.32
C ASP A 120 -8.50 -2.16 12.52
N PHE A 121 -8.17 -0.90 12.23
CA PHE A 121 -7.99 0.17 13.22
C PHE A 121 -9.25 0.49 14.05
N ARG A 122 -10.44 0.03 13.60
CA ARG A 122 -11.72 0.18 14.32
C ARG A 122 -12.03 -1.05 15.17
N GLY A 123 -11.19 -2.08 15.14
CA GLY A 123 -11.43 -3.35 15.80
C GLY A 123 -12.45 -4.22 15.06
N ARG A 124 -12.57 -4.10 13.73
CA ARG A 124 -13.54 -4.83 12.91
C ARG A 124 -12.83 -5.76 11.93
N LEU A 125 -13.46 -6.89 11.63
CA LEU A 125 -13.12 -7.68 10.44
C LEU A 125 -13.69 -6.95 9.22
N THR A 126 -12.88 -6.89 8.16
CA THR A 126 -13.29 -6.33 6.86
C THR A 126 -13.15 -7.41 5.79
N PHE A 127 -13.81 -7.20 4.66
CA PHE A 127 -13.73 -8.05 3.47
C PHE A 127 -12.65 -7.56 2.51
N GLY A 128 -11.52 -7.09 3.02
CA GLY A 128 -10.37 -6.72 2.19
C GLY A 128 -9.03 -6.99 2.88
N TRP A 129 -7.96 -6.56 2.24
CA TRP A 129 -6.59 -6.82 2.68
C TRP A 129 -6.03 -5.64 3.45
N LEU A 130 -5.71 -5.87 4.73
CA LEU A 130 -5.18 -4.84 5.60
C LEU A 130 -3.80 -4.38 5.13
N SER A 131 -3.60 -3.07 5.14
CA SER A 131 -2.31 -2.44 4.93
C SER A 131 -1.99 -1.53 6.11
N GLY A 132 -0.70 -1.43 6.40
CA GLY A 132 -0.14 -0.58 7.43
C GLY A 132 1.14 0.09 6.92
N GLY A 133 2.17 0.06 7.75
CA GLY A 133 3.55 0.38 7.41
C GLY A 133 3.69 1.74 6.75
N HIS A 134 3.96 1.72 5.46
CA HIS A 134 4.20 2.93 4.69
C HIS A 134 2.93 3.68 4.30
N TYR A 135 1.74 3.16 4.56
CA TYR A 135 0.50 3.84 4.23
C TYR A 135 -0.09 4.56 5.43
N THR A 136 -0.24 3.87 6.56
CA THR A 136 -1.03 4.36 7.69
C THR A 136 -0.19 5.05 8.75
N TYR A 137 -0.87 5.76 9.64
CA TYR A 137 -0.24 6.34 10.83
C TYR A 137 0.20 5.27 11.82
N GLY A 138 1.18 5.62 12.66
CA GLY A 138 1.51 4.86 13.85
C GLY A 138 0.30 4.68 14.77
N LYS A 139 0.28 3.59 15.54
CA LYS A 139 -0.57 3.43 16.70
C LYS A 139 -0.09 4.41 17.78
N PRO A 140 -0.98 5.18 18.42
CA PRO A 140 -0.58 6.05 19.51
C PRO A 140 0.00 5.24 20.68
N VAL A 141 1.21 5.60 21.12
CA VAL A 141 1.90 4.96 22.25
C VAL A 141 1.80 5.86 23.47
N VAL A 142 1.23 5.33 24.55
CA VAL A 142 1.18 6.02 25.85
C VAL A 142 2.49 5.78 26.59
N LEU A 143 3.25 6.85 26.77
CA LEU A 143 4.47 6.88 27.57
C LEU A 143 4.13 7.24 29.01
N LYS A 144 4.79 6.56 29.94
CA LYS A 144 4.55 6.68 31.38
C LYS A 144 5.66 7.48 32.04
N ASP A 145 5.36 8.14 33.16
CA ASP A 145 6.35 8.74 34.05
C ASP A 145 7.10 7.67 34.88
N SER A 146 8.01 8.11 35.76
CA SER A 146 8.79 7.23 36.64
C SER A 146 7.94 6.40 37.62
N ASP A 147 6.71 6.83 37.88
CA ASP A 147 5.80 6.23 38.84
C ASP A 147 4.78 5.30 38.13
N GLY A 148 4.87 5.19 36.80
CA GLY A 148 4.00 4.37 35.97
C GLY A 148 2.68 5.04 35.56
N ASN A 149 2.50 6.32 35.85
CA ASN A 149 1.31 7.06 35.43
C ASN A 149 1.45 7.54 33.97
N PRO A 150 0.36 7.65 33.20
CA PRO A 150 0.40 8.23 31.86
C PRO A 150 0.97 9.65 31.86
N SER A 151 1.85 9.96 30.92
CA SER A 151 2.51 11.26 30.79
C SER A 151 2.18 11.93 29.45
N VAL A 152 2.63 11.33 28.36
CA VAL A 152 2.40 11.79 26.99
C VAL A 152 1.97 10.62 26.12
N GLN A 153 1.20 10.91 25.09
CA GLN A 153 0.94 9.99 24.00
C GLN A 153 1.71 10.48 22.77
N ILE A 154 2.44 9.59 22.11
CA ILE A 154 3.17 9.89 20.88
C ILE A 154 2.67 9.01 19.74
N GLN A 155 2.58 9.57 18.54
CA GLN A 155 2.14 8.87 17.33
C GLN A 155 3.01 9.28 16.14
N THR A 156 3.43 8.33 15.30
CA THR A 156 4.04 8.67 13.99
C THR A 156 2.94 9.02 12.99
N ILE A 157 3.11 10.14 12.29
CA ILE A 157 2.07 10.73 11.41
C ILE A 157 2.66 11.36 10.13
N GLY A 158 3.77 10.81 9.66
CA GLY A 158 4.43 11.21 8.43
C GLY A 158 3.61 10.86 7.18
N ASN A 159 3.91 11.57 6.09
CA ASN A 159 3.47 11.19 4.76
C ASN A 159 4.31 10.00 4.29
N SER A 160 3.79 8.80 4.50
CA SER A 160 4.41 7.49 4.27
C SER A 160 5.57 7.08 5.19
N TYR A 161 5.82 5.77 5.23
CA TYR A 161 6.89 5.10 6.00
C TYR A 161 6.85 5.35 7.52
N ASN A 162 5.67 5.29 8.12
CA ASN A 162 5.49 5.52 9.55
C ASN A 162 6.11 4.41 10.42
N ASP A 163 6.44 3.27 9.82
CA ASP A 163 7.20 2.15 10.39
C ASP A 163 8.72 2.32 10.26
N LYS A 164 9.21 3.45 9.76
CA LYS A 164 10.65 3.77 9.64
C LYS A 164 11.10 4.91 10.54
N VAL A 165 10.23 5.41 11.43
CA VAL A 165 10.58 6.46 12.40
C VAL A 165 10.74 5.82 13.77
N SER A 166 11.97 5.81 14.30
CA SER A 166 12.22 5.40 15.69
C SER A 166 12.20 6.61 16.63
N ILE A 167 11.66 6.41 17.82
CA ILE A 167 11.47 7.42 18.86
C ILE A 167 12.20 6.99 20.12
N GLU A 168 12.94 7.91 20.72
CA GLU A 168 13.62 7.72 22.00
C GLU A 168 13.29 8.90 22.92
N ILE A 169 13.03 8.60 24.20
CA ILE A 169 12.89 9.62 25.25
C ILE A 169 14.13 9.60 26.11
N ILE A 170 14.76 10.77 26.25
CA ILE A 170 15.98 10.96 27.04
C ILE A 170 15.65 11.93 28.18
N ALA A 171 16.26 11.73 29.34
CA ALA A 171 16.18 12.71 30.44
C ALA A 171 16.70 14.09 29.98
N GLY A 172 16.03 15.16 30.40
CA GLY A 172 16.45 16.53 30.11
C GLY A 172 17.51 17.03 31.10
N ALA A 173 17.91 18.29 30.94
CA ALA A 173 18.85 18.96 31.83
C ALA A 173 18.33 19.11 33.28
N THR A 174 17.01 18.98 33.50
CA THR A 174 16.38 19.07 34.81
C THR A 174 15.43 17.89 35.04
N ALA A 175 15.07 17.62 36.29
CA ALA A 175 14.07 16.59 36.60
C ALA A 175 12.67 16.89 36.03
N ALA A 176 12.40 18.14 35.64
CA ALA A 176 11.14 18.56 35.04
C ALA A 176 11.19 18.59 33.49
N SER A 177 12.33 18.23 32.88
CA SER A 177 12.51 18.27 31.44
C SER A 177 12.91 16.92 30.83
N PHE A 178 12.60 16.76 29.54
CA PHE A 178 12.93 15.57 28.74
C PHE A 178 13.28 15.96 27.30
N THR A 179 13.94 15.07 26.58
CA THR A 179 14.23 15.25 25.15
C THR A 179 13.51 14.16 24.37
N VAL A 180 12.86 14.55 23.26
CA VAL A 180 12.33 13.60 22.28
C VAL A 180 13.32 13.54 21.12
N LYS A 181 13.85 12.35 20.85
CA LYS A 181 14.69 12.07 19.69
C LYS A 181 13.90 11.25 18.68
N CYS A 182 13.80 11.76 17.46
CA CYS A 182 13.23 11.05 16.32
C CYS A 182 14.33 10.74 15.31
N ILE A 183 14.37 9.52 14.81
CA ILE A 183 15.29 9.11 13.74
C ILE A 183 14.45 8.53 12.61
N ASP A 184 14.59 9.13 11.43
CA ASP A 184 13.95 8.70 10.20
C ASP A 184 14.91 7.80 9.40
N HIS A 185 14.55 6.53 9.29
CA HIS A 185 15.32 5.47 8.65
C HIS A 185 14.91 5.22 7.18
N ARG A 186 14.17 6.14 6.54
CA ARG A 186 13.79 6.01 5.12
C ARG A 186 15.01 5.89 4.20
N ASN A 187 16.12 6.54 4.56
CA ASN A 187 17.42 6.30 3.97
C ASN A 187 18.34 5.66 5.02
N PRO A 188 18.49 4.33 5.05
CA PRO A 188 19.22 3.63 6.11
C PRO A 188 20.72 3.98 6.12
N ASP A 189 21.28 4.38 4.98
CA ASP A 189 22.68 4.81 4.90
C ASP A 189 22.89 6.23 5.44
N GLN A 190 21.82 7.03 5.53
CA GLN A 190 21.84 8.42 5.98
C GLN A 190 20.58 8.75 6.82
N PRO A 191 20.42 8.14 8.01
CA PRO A 191 19.26 8.38 8.84
C PRO A 191 19.20 9.84 9.28
N LYS A 192 18.01 10.44 9.18
CA LYS A 192 17.81 11.86 9.56
C LYS A 192 17.36 11.96 11.01
N GLU A 193 18.15 12.63 11.83
CA GLU A 193 17.84 12.86 13.25
C GLU A 193 17.12 14.20 13.46
N THR A 194 16.12 14.21 14.34
CA THR A 194 15.45 15.42 14.85
C THR A 194 15.38 15.35 16.37
N LEU A 195 15.83 16.41 17.04
CA LEU A 195 15.88 16.50 18.49
C LEU A 195 15.04 17.66 18.99
N PHE A 196 14.10 17.36 19.88
CA PHE A 196 13.34 18.34 20.65
C PHE A 196 13.87 18.32 22.08
N ARG A 197 14.78 19.26 22.39
CA ARG A 197 15.56 19.26 23.64
C ARG A 197 14.82 19.98 24.76
N ASP A 198 15.06 19.51 25.99
CA ASP A 198 14.65 20.17 27.24
C ASP A 198 13.17 20.59 27.28
N LEU A 199 12.32 19.75 26.72
CA LEU A 199 10.87 19.90 26.75
C LEU A 199 10.38 19.78 28.19
N THR A 200 9.44 20.63 28.56
CA THR A 200 8.66 20.49 29.79
C THR A 200 7.24 20.05 29.42
N MET A 201 6.44 19.66 30.41
CA MET A 201 5.02 19.35 30.16
C MET A 201 4.19 20.56 29.68
N GLU A 202 4.72 21.78 29.80
CA GLU A 202 4.10 23.00 29.27
C GLU A 202 4.50 23.29 27.82
N THR A 203 5.74 22.96 27.43
CA THR A 203 6.27 23.27 26.11
C THR A 203 6.14 22.12 25.12
N ALA A 204 6.17 20.87 25.59
CA ALA A 204 6.29 19.66 24.76
C ALA A 204 5.31 19.62 23.58
N VAL A 205 4.02 19.86 23.83
CA VAL A 205 3.00 19.80 22.77
C VAL A 205 3.25 20.85 21.68
N ARG A 206 3.61 22.08 22.07
CA ARG A 206 3.82 23.18 21.14
C ARG A 206 5.12 23.03 20.35
N GLU A 207 6.19 22.54 20.99
CA GLU A 207 7.49 22.42 20.34
C GLU A 207 7.58 21.16 19.44
N VAL A 208 6.90 20.07 19.81
CA VAL A 208 6.92 18.82 19.01
C VAL A 208 5.90 18.87 17.88
N ASN A 209 4.69 19.39 18.12
CA ASN A 209 3.69 19.49 17.07
C ASN A 209 3.94 20.77 16.27
N PRO A 210 4.37 20.67 15.01
CA PRO A 210 4.76 21.85 14.26
C PRO A 210 3.54 22.70 13.88
N LYS A 211 3.82 23.90 13.37
CA LYS A 211 2.78 24.79 12.85
C LYS A 211 2.15 24.18 11.60
N GLU A 212 0.95 24.63 11.29
CA GLU A 212 0.23 24.20 10.09
C GLU A 212 1.10 24.39 8.84
N GLY A 213 1.20 23.34 8.02
CA GLY A 213 2.00 23.33 6.78
C GLY A 213 3.45 22.83 6.92
N GLU A 214 3.96 22.61 8.14
CA GLU A 214 5.29 22.06 8.36
C GLU A 214 5.28 20.52 8.40
N PRO A 215 6.31 19.85 7.84
CA PRO A 215 6.40 18.39 7.88
C PRO A 215 6.58 17.89 9.31
N ARG A 216 5.80 16.86 9.67
CA ARG A 216 5.80 16.24 11.00
C ARG A 216 6.09 14.75 10.89
N LEU A 217 7.09 14.28 11.65
CA LEU A 217 7.35 12.85 11.81
C LEU A 217 6.46 12.24 12.89
N ILE A 218 6.18 13.03 13.94
CA ILE A 218 5.40 12.60 15.09
C ILE A 218 4.40 13.66 15.53
N GLN A 219 3.41 13.22 16.31
CA GLN A 219 2.53 14.04 17.11
C GLN A 219 2.66 13.65 18.57
N LEU A 220 2.65 14.65 19.45
CA LEU A 220 2.64 14.49 20.90
C LEU A 220 1.37 15.09 21.48
N LYS A 221 0.72 14.33 22.36
CA LYS A 221 -0.41 14.79 23.18
C LYS A 221 -0.03 14.66 24.65
N ARG A 222 -0.22 15.73 25.42
CA ARG A 222 -0.12 15.67 26.89
C ARG A 222 -1.35 14.96 27.45
N ILE A 223 -1.12 13.97 28.32
CA ILE A 223 -2.18 13.19 28.99
C ILE A 223 -1.93 13.03 30.50
N GLY A 224 -0.85 13.60 31.03
CA GLY A 224 -0.53 13.70 32.45
C GLY A 224 0.28 14.95 32.77
N ASP A 225 0.80 15.03 33.99
CA ASP A 225 1.44 16.25 34.54
C ASP A 225 2.95 16.13 34.75
N ARG A 226 3.51 14.93 34.64
CA ARG A 226 4.93 14.66 34.85
C ARG A 226 5.61 14.24 33.55
N PRO A 227 6.91 14.53 33.37
CA PRO A 227 7.67 14.08 32.20
C PRO A 227 7.63 12.56 32.02
N PRO A 228 7.67 12.05 30.78
CA PRO A 228 7.80 10.63 30.55
C PRO A 228 9.17 10.14 31.04
N ALA A 229 9.20 8.92 31.58
CA ALA A 229 10.45 8.25 31.90
C ALA A 229 11.27 8.02 30.63
N PRO A 230 12.62 8.06 30.71
CA PRO A 230 13.46 7.71 29.57
C PRO A 230 13.13 6.31 29.04
N ILE A 231 13.05 6.19 27.73
CA ILE A 231 12.83 4.92 27.03
C ILE A 231 13.65 4.91 25.75
N GLY A 232 14.33 3.80 25.52
CA GLY A 232 15.20 3.59 24.37
C GLY A 232 14.42 3.56 23.05
N PRO A 233 15.14 3.57 21.92
CA PRO A 233 14.52 3.71 20.61
C PRO A 233 13.50 2.60 20.37
N PHE A 234 12.28 3.00 20.02
CA PHE A 234 11.23 2.10 19.57
C PHE A 234 10.61 2.63 18.29
N ILE A 235 10.12 1.73 17.45
CA ILE A 235 9.32 2.07 16.27
C ILE A 235 7.87 1.74 16.62
N PRO A 236 6.95 2.72 16.63
CA PRO A 236 5.53 2.43 16.83
C PRO A 236 5.03 1.47 15.74
N GLU A 237 4.23 0.48 16.14
CA GLU A 237 3.41 -0.26 15.18
C GLU A 237 2.51 0.72 14.41
N THR A 238 2.06 0.32 13.22
CA THR A 238 1.14 1.12 12.41
C THR A 238 -0.28 0.60 12.54
N GLN A 239 -1.25 1.50 12.33
CA GLN A 239 -2.65 1.10 12.28
C GLN A 239 -2.93 0.30 11.02
N LEU A 240 -3.76 -0.73 11.11
CA LEU A 240 -4.12 -1.54 9.95
C LEU A 240 -5.45 -1.05 9.38
N MET A 241 -5.53 -0.87 8.07
CA MET A 241 -6.79 -0.53 7.39
C MET A 241 -6.87 -1.16 6.01
N THR A 242 -8.09 -1.31 5.50
CA THR A 242 -8.32 -1.74 4.12
C THR A 242 -8.33 -0.54 3.19
N PHE A 243 -7.53 -0.58 2.12
CA PHE A 243 -7.58 0.39 1.03
C PHE A 243 -8.49 -0.17 -0.07
N HIS A 244 -9.80 0.09 0.03
CA HIS A 244 -10.80 -0.49 -0.85
C HIS A 244 -10.60 -0.09 -2.31
N GLY A 245 -10.64 1.20 -2.63
CA GLY A 245 -10.58 1.62 -4.03
C GLY A 245 -9.27 1.25 -4.73
N HIS A 246 -8.15 1.33 -4.01
CA HIS A 246 -6.83 1.11 -4.59
C HIS A 246 -6.31 -0.32 -4.51
N HIS A 247 -6.17 -0.88 -3.30
CA HIS A 247 -5.57 -2.20 -3.13
C HIS A 247 -6.57 -3.30 -3.44
N THR A 248 -7.79 -3.22 -2.90
CA THR A 248 -8.78 -4.29 -3.08
C THR A 248 -9.12 -4.47 -4.56
N GLY A 249 -9.43 -3.40 -5.29
CA GLY A 249 -9.65 -3.48 -6.75
C GLY A 249 -8.46 -4.07 -7.52
N ARG A 250 -7.24 -3.66 -7.18
CA ARG A 250 -6.02 -4.18 -7.84
C ARG A 250 -5.79 -5.67 -7.56
N ILE A 251 -6.07 -6.12 -6.35
CA ILE A 251 -5.93 -7.53 -5.94
C ILE A 251 -6.99 -8.40 -6.63
N LEU A 252 -8.21 -7.89 -6.76
CA LEU A 252 -9.35 -8.64 -7.31
C LEU A 252 -9.42 -8.65 -8.84
N THR A 253 -8.94 -7.60 -9.52
CA THR A 253 -8.98 -7.52 -10.99
C THR A 253 -8.47 -8.80 -11.69
N PRO A 254 -7.29 -9.37 -11.36
CA PRO A 254 -6.84 -10.60 -12.01
C PRO A 254 -7.70 -11.83 -11.65
N MET A 255 -8.35 -11.84 -10.47
CA MET A 255 -9.33 -12.88 -10.11
C MET A 255 -10.61 -12.75 -10.91
N ALA A 256 -11.10 -11.53 -11.13
CA ALA A 256 -12.26 -11.28 -11.98
C ALA A 256 -11.96 -11.68 -13.44
N ARG A 257 -10.78 -11.34 -13.96
CA ARG A 257 -10.30 -11.81 -15.28
C ARG A 257 -10.28 -13.33 -15.40
N PHE A 258 -9.82 -14.04 -14.37
CA PHE A 258 -9.84 -15.49 -14.34
C PHE A 258 -11.28 -16.04 -14.36
N CYS A 259 -12.18 -15.44 -13.58
CA CYS A 259 -13.58 -15.85 -13.55
C CYS A 259 -14.26 -15.68 -14.92
N ASP A 260 -14.12 -14.50 -15.53
CA ASP A 260 -14.64 -14.21 -16.87
C ASP A 260 -14.10 -15.20 -17.91
N LEU A 261 -12.79 -15.44 -17.91
CA LEU A 261 -12.14 -16.42 -18.80
C LEU A 261 -12.70 -17.84 -18.65
N VAL A 262 -12.83 -18.34 -17.42
CA VAL A 262 -13.27 -19.72 -17.16
C VAL A 262 -14.77 -19.88 -17.42
N LEU A 263 -15.58 -18.91 -16.99
CA LEU A 263 -17.04 -19.02 -17.10
C LEU A 263 -17.53 -18.85 -18.54
N SER A 264 -16.77 -18.15 -19.39
CA SER A 264 -17.05 -17.98 -20.82
C SER A 264 -16.46 -19.09 -21.72
N ASN A 265 -15.68 -20.02 -21.17
CA ASN A 265 -15.00 -21.07 -21.94
C ASN A 265 -15.32 -22.48 -21.43
N ASP A 266 -16.07 -23.25 -22.20
CA ASP A 266 -16.47 -24.62 -21.83
C ASP A 266 -15.29 -25.61 -21.75
N ASP A 267 -14.17 -25.34 -22.44
CA ASP A 267 -12.96 -26.17 -22.35
C ASP A 267 -12.28 -26.08 -20.97
N LEU A 268 -12.63 -25.08 -20.17
CA LEU A 268 -12.11 -24.85 -18.82
C LEU A 268 -13.05 -25.34 -17.72
N VAL A 269 -13.94 -26.30 -18.01
CA VAL A 269 -14.91 -26.85 -17.04
C VAL A 269 -14.28 -27.30 -15.72
N ASN A 270 -13.04 -27.80 -15.75
CA ASN A 270 -12.32 -28.23 -14.55
C ASN A 270 -11.99 -27.09 -13.57
N TYR A 271 -12.03 -25.84 -14.02
CA TYR A 271 -11.77 -24.65 -13.21
C TYR A 271 -13.06 -23.94 -12.75
N ARG A 272 -14.23 -24.38 -13.23
CA ARG A 272 -15.50 -23.67 -13.06
C ARG A 272 -15.90 -23.50 -11.59
N GLU A 273 -15.76 -24.54 -10.78
CA GLU A 273 -16.07 -24.49 -9.34
C GLU A 273 -15.22 -23.41 -8.63
N LYS A 274 -13.92 -23.34 -8.94
CA LYS A 274 -13.03 -22.32 -8.39
C LYS A 274 -13.35 -20.92 -8.89
N ALA A 275 -13.71 -20.76 -10.15
CA ALA A 275 -14.15 -19.48 -10.69
C ALA A 275 -15.42 -18.98 -9.98
N GLU A 276 -16.38 -19.86 -9.71
CA GLU A 276 -17.61 -19.50 -8.97
C GLU A 276 -17.31 -19.13 -7.51
N GLU A 277 -16.40 -19.85 -6.85
CA GLU A 277 -15.91 -19.51 -5.50
C GLU A 277 -15.27 -18.11 -5.48
N TYR A 278 -14.33 -17.83 -6.38
CA TYR A 278 -13.66 -16.53 -6.46
C TYR A 278 -14.62 -15.40 -6.82
N LEU A 279 -15.58 -15.64 -7.72
CA LEU A 279 -16.59 -14.65 -8.07
C LEU A 279 -17.45 -14.26 -6.87
N LEU A 280 -17.82 -15.21 -6.01
CA LEU A 280 -18.51 -14.91 -4.76
C LEU A 280 -17.64 -14.04 -3.85
N GLU A 281 -16.37 -14.41 -3.68
CA GLU A 281 -15.44 -13.67 -2.82
C GLU A 281 -15.15 -12.24 -3.34
N ILE A 282 -15.05 -12.07 -4.66
CA ILE A 282 -14.95 -10.76 -5.32
C ILE A 282 -16.18 -9.91 -4.99
N ARG A 283 -17.38 -10.45 -5.15
CA ARG A 283 -18.64 -9.71 -4.89
C ARG A 283 -18.73 -9.26 -3.43
N ILE A 284 -18.35 -10.12 -2.48
CA ILE A 284 -18.35 -9.78 -1.05
C ILE A 284 -17.39 -8.62 -0.77
N SER A 285 -16.16 -8.70 -1.28
CA SER A 285 -15.15 -7.66 -1.09
C SER A 285 -15.51 -6.32 -1.76
N MET A 286 -16.07 -6.36 -2.97
CA MET A 286 -16.47 -5.16 -3.70
C MET A 286 -17.72 -4.50 -3.09
N ALA A 287 -18.66 -5.26 -2.54
CA ALA A 287 -19.83 -4.70 -1.86
C ALA A 287 -19.45 -3.85 -0.62
N GLU A 288 -18.35 -4.17 0.07
CA GLU A 288 -17.85 -3.32 1.16
C GLU A 288 -17.28 -1.98 0.63
N HIS A 289 -16.76 -1.95 -0.60
CA HIS A 289 -16.26 -0.72 -1.21
C HIS A 289 -17.38 0.24 -1.60
N ASP A 290 -18.55 -0.27 -1.99
CA ASP A 290 -19.69 0.53 -2.47
C ASP A 290 -20.18 1.56 -1.43
N GLN A 291 -19.98 1.31 -0.13
CA GLN A 291 -20.37 2.25 0.93
C GLN A 291 -19.58 3.58 0.89
N PHE A 292 -18.46 3.62 0.17
CA PHE A 292 -17.62 4.80 0.01
C PHE A 292 -17.87 5.54 -1.29
N PHE A 293 -18.77 5.03 -2.14
CA PHE A 293 -19.21 5.72 -3.34
C PHE A 293 -20.18 6.84 -2.97
N VAL A 294 -19.89 8.04 -3.47
CA VAL A 294 -20.74 9.22 -3.35
C VAL A 294 -21.33 9.49 -4.72
N GLU A 295 -22.65 9.42 -4.81
CA GLU A 295 -23.41 9.69 -6.02
C GLU A 295 -24.02 11.11 -5.98
N SER A 296 -23.96 11.81 -7.10
CA SER A 296 -24.65 13.06 -7.38
C SER A 296 -25.36 12.92 -8.74
N ASP A 297 -26.31 13.81 -9.03
CA ASP A 297 -27.16 13.74 -10.24
C ASP A 297 -26.38 13.53 -11.56
N ASP A 298 -25.18 14.10 -11.71
CA ASP A 298 -24.39 14.08 -12.96
C ASP A 298 -23.02 13.37 -12.84
N TRP A 299 -22.61 12.93 -11.64
CA TRP A 299 -21.27 12.38 -11.40
C TRP A 299 -21.21 11.59 -10.09
N GLY A 300 -20.22 10.70 -9.98
CA GLY A 300 -19.94 9.98 -8.74
C GLY A 300 -18.44 9.79 -8.52
N TYR A 301 -18.06 9.57 -7.27
CA TYR A 301 -16.68 9.40 -6.85
C TYR A 301 -16.58 8.56 -5.58
N THR A 302 -15.46 7.87 -5.40
CA THR A 302 -15.14 7.20 -4.13
C THR A 302 -14.42 8.18 -3.21
N ILE A 303 -14.68 8.10 -1.90
CA ILE A 303 -13.87 8.77 -0.87
C ILE A 303 -13.03 7.78 -0.09
N PHE A 304 -11.86 8.22 0.37
CA PHE A 304 -11.21 7.52 1.48
C PHE A 304 -12.13 7.60 2.71
N GLU A 305 -12.26 6.50 3.43
CA GLU A 305 -13.11 6.42 4.61
C GLU A 305 -12.79 7.56 5.61
N ARG A 306 -13.83 8.20 6.16
CA ARG A 306 -13.68 9.23 7.19
C ARG A 306 -13.22 8.67 8.54
N GLY A 307 -12.30 9.35 9.20
CA GLY A 307 -11.66 8.89 10.43
C GLY A 307 -10.56 7.85 10.20
N SER A 308 -10.18 7.60 8.94
CA SER A 308 -9.14 6.62 8.64
C SER A 308 -7.76 7.09 9.11
N PRO A 309 -6.87 6.17 9.54
CA PRO A 309 -5.54 6.51 10.03
C PRO A 309 -4.57 6.74 8.85
N PHE A 310 -4.97 7.63 7.94
CA PHE A 310 -4.34 7.89 6.67
C PHE A 310 -4.33 9.39 6.34
N TRP A 311 -3.32 9.85 5.60
CA TRP A 311 -3.16 11.28 5.31
C TRP A 311 -4.19 11.86 4.34
N CYS A 312 -4.89 11.00 3.58
CA CYS A 312 -6.02 11.38 2.73
C CYS A 312 -7.38 11.11 3.40
N ASP A 313 -7.48 11.13 4.73
CA ASP A 313 -8.75 10.88 5.43
C ASP A 313 -9.91 11.74 4.87
N GLY A 314 -10.99 11.09 4.43
CA GLY A 314 -12.23 11.74 4.03
C GLY A 314 -12.19 12.58 2.76
N VAL A 315 -11.11 12.52 1.97
CA VAL A 315 -11.02 13.21 0.66
C VAL A 315 -11.37 12.26 -0.49
N PRO A 316 -11.80 12.78 -1.65
CA PRO A 316 -12.01 11.97 -2.85
C PRO A 316 -10.76 11.18 -3.22
N GLU A 317 -10.95 9.91 -3.59
CA GLU A 317 -9.85 9.10 -4.08
C GLU A 317 -9.43 9.56 -5.50
N PRO A 318 -8.13 9.55 -5.83
CA PRO A 318 -7.68 9.97 -7.16
C PRO A 318 -8.10 8.97 -8.24
N HIS A 319 -8.30 9.43 -9.48
CA HIS A 319 -8.84 8.62 -10.59
C HIS A 319 -8.18 7.26 -10.80
N ASN A 320 -6.87 7.13 -10.57
CA ASN A 320 -6.15 5.87 -10.70
C ASN A 320 -6.62 4.79 -9.70
N THR A 321 -7.08 5.19 -8.51
CA THR A 321 -7.64 4.28 -7.49
C THR A 321 -9.04 3.82 -7.89
N MET A 322 -9.92 4.76 -8.24
CA MET A 322 -11.25 4.45 -8.78
C MET A 322 -11.17 3.52 -10.00
N ALA A 323 -10.21 3.75 -10.90
CA ALA A 323 -9.99 2.89 -12.06
C ALA A 323 -9.61 1.45 -11.68
N CYS A 324 -8.88 1.23 -10.58
CA CYS A 324 -8.56 -0.14 -10.13
C CYS A 324 -9.82 -0.92 -9.74
N SER A 325 -10.76 -0.27 -9.05
CA SER A 325 -12.05 -0.87 -8.70
C SER A 325 -12.95 -1.04 -9.91
N GLY A 326 -13.00 -0.04 -10.80
CA GLY A 326 -13.72 -0.12 -12.07
C GLY A 326 -13.27 -1.30 -12.94
N SER A 327 -11.96 -1.54 -13.02
CA SER A 327 -11.39 -2.70 -13.74
C SER A 327 -11.81 -4.05 -13.17
N THR A 328 -12.21 -4.12 -11.89
CA THR A 328 -12.77 -5.36 -11.33
C THR A 328 -14.21 -5.57 -11.79
N TYR A 329 -15.00 -4.49 -11.94
CA TYR A 329 -16.42 -4.55 -12.33
C TYR A 329 -16.67 -4.86 -13.81
N ILE A 330 -15.68 -4.72 -14.69
CA ILE A 330 -15.85 -4.98 -16.13
C ILE A 330 -15.74 -6.47 -16.52
N HIS A 331 -15.31 -7.32 -15.59
CA HIS A 331 -15.16 -8.77 -15.75
C HIS A 331 -16.23 -9.49 -14.92
#